data_AF-A0A087GB53-F1
#
_entry.id   AF-A0A087GB53-F1
#
_cell.length_a   1.000
_cell.length_b   1.000
_cell.length_c   1.000
_cell.angle_alpha   90.00
_cell.angle_beta   90.00
_cell.angle_gamma   90.00
#
_symmetry.space_group_name_H-M   'P 1'
#
loop_
_entity.id
_entity.type
_entity.pdbx_description
1 polymer ?
#
loop_
_entity_poly.entity_id
_entity_poly.type
_entity_poly.pdbx_seq_one_letter_code
_entity_poly.pdbx_strand_id
1 'polypeptide(L)'
;MRDDNNNIREEERINSSKQQPQAPMALKLTDSCLRLSVVPLSLATIWLTVTNHQSNPDYGSLDYNSIMGLKYMVGVSAICAIYALLSTISSWVTCFASKAWLFFVTDQVLAYLMMTSVAGATEIVYLLNKGDTIVTWSEMCSSYPHFCSKLTIALGLHVFVLLSFLFLSVISAYRAFSLFDPPCDSQVNINA
;
A
#
# COMPACT_ATOMS: atom_id res chain seq x y z
N MET A 1 37.21 -25.65 33.73
CA MET A 1 37.09 -26.27 32.39
C MET A 1 35.65 -26.66 32.01
N ARG A 2 34.61 -26.22 32.74
CA ARG A 2 33.19 -26.42 32.39
C ARG A 2 32.47 -25.10 32.05
N ASP A 3 33.04 -23.96 32.43
CA ASP A 3 32.44 -22.63 32.26
C ASP A 3 32.59 -22.06 30.83
N ASP A 4 33.68 -22.39 30.11
CA ASP A 4 33.92 -21.88 28.76
C ASP A 4 32.85 -22.35 27.75
N ASN A 5 32.37 -23.59 27.89
CA ASN A 5 31.32 -24.15 27.03
C ASN A 5 29.92 -23.57 27.27
N ASN A 6 29.69 -22.91 28.41
CA ASN A 6 28.44 -22.19 28.65
C ASN A 6 28.50 -20.80 28.04
N ASN A 7 29.64 -20.12 28.17
CA ASN A 7 29.84 -18.78 27.63
C ASN A 7 29.76 -18.78 26.09
N ILE A 8 30.34 -19.80 25.45
CA ILE A 8 30.27 -19.97 23.98
C ILE A 8 28.83 -20.20 23.51
N ARG A 9 28.02 -20.99 24.23
CA ARG A 9 26.61 -21.23 23.88
C ARG A 9 25.69 -20.04 24.13
N GLU A 10 25.99 -19.22 25.14
CA GLU A 10 25.27 -17.96 25.38
C GLU A 10 25.64 -16.90 24.34
N GLU A 11 26.91 -16.81 23.95
CA GLU A 11 27.37 -15.93 22.87
C GLU A 11 26.78 -16.34 21.51
N GLU A 12 26.65 -17.65 21.23
CA GLU A 12 25.99 -18.17 20.04
C GLU A 12 24.47 -17.89 20.05
N ARG A 13 23.78 -18.00 21.20
CA ARG A 13 22.37 -17.59 21.33
C ARG A 13 22.16 -16.09 21.19
N ILE A 14 23.08 -15.27 21.69
CA ILE A 14 23.02 -13.81 21.55
C ILE A 14 23.29 -13.39 20.09
N ASN A 15 24.23 -14.06 19.40
CA ASN A 15 24.46 -13.83 17.97
C ASN A 15 23.29 -14.35 17.11
N SER A 16 22.72 -15.51 17.44
CA SER A 16 21.53 -16.05 16.76
C SER A 16 20.29 -15.17 17.00
N SER A 17 20.16 -14.53 18.16
CA SER A 17 19.07 -13.59 18.45
C SER A 17 19.28 -12.20 17.83
N LYS A 18 20.52 -11.83 17.46
CA LYS A 18 20.82 -10.62 16.69
C LYS A 18 20.72 -10.82 15.19
N GLN A 19 20.74 -12.06 14.72
CA GLN A 19 20.53 -12.41 13.32
C GLN A 19 19.02 -12.43 13.01
N GLN A 20 18.36 -11.27 13.12
CA GLN A 20 17.09 -11.07 12.45
C GLN A 20 17.35 -11.37 10.95
N PRO A 21 16.60 -12.28 10.30
CA PRO A 21 16.87 -12.71 8.93
C PRO A 21 17.14 -11.48 8.06
N GLN A 22 18.38 -11.34 7.62
CA GLN A 22 18.85 -10.15 6.93
C GLN A 22 18.21 -10.22 5.54
N ALA A 23 16.99 -9.69 5.41
CA ALA A 23 16.35 -9.53 4.11
C ALA A 23 17.39 -8.87 3.18
N PRO A 24 17.67 -9.45 2.00
CA PRO A 24 18.72 -8.95 1.12
C PRO A 24 18.57 -7.44 0.97
N MET A 25 19.68 -6.70 1.02
CA MET A 25 19.70 -5.22 1.05
C MET A 25 18.76 -4.59 0.00
N ALA A 26 18.60 -5.26 -1.14
CA ALA A 26 17.60 -4.95 -2.17
C ALA A 26 16.16 -4.85 -1.64
N LEU A 27 15.64 -5.80 -0.87
CA LEU A 27 14.26 -5.78 -0.35
C LEU A 27 14.03 -4.63 0.63
N LYS A 28 15.02 -4.28 1.45
CA LYS A 28 14.93 -3.13 2.37
C LYS A 28 14.89 -1.81 1.60
N LEU A 29 15.73 -1.69 0.57
CA LEU A 29 15.73 -0.53 -0.31
C LEU A 29 14.41 -0.41 -1.07
N THR A 30 13.92 -1.51 -1.64
CA THR A 30 12.64 -1.55 -2.37
C THR A 30 11.46 -1.16 -1.47
N ASP A 31 11.36 -1.70 -0.25
CA ASP A 31 10.30 -1.33 0.72
C ASP A 31 10.35 0.18 1.04
N SER A 32 11.54 0.72 1.30
CA SER A 32 11.71 2.15 1.60
C SER A 32 11.36 3.03 0.39
N CYS A 33 11.81 2.67 -0.81
CA CYS A 33 11.50 3.40 -2.05
C CYS A 33 10.00 3.38 -2.36
N LEU A 34 9.34 2.22 -2.20
CA LEU A 34 7.89 2.08 -2.36
C LEU A 34 7.15 3.02 -1.40
N ARG A 35 7.46 2.96 -0.10
CA ARG A 35 6.83 3.84 0.92
C ARG A 35 7.06 5.32 0.64
N LEU A 36 8.28 5.69 0.21
CA LEU A 36 8.61 7.07 -0.14
C LEU A 36 7.85 7.54 -1.40
N SER A 37 7.66 6.68 -2.40
CA SER A 37 6.94 7.01 -3.64
C SER A 37 5.43 7.18 -3.44
N VAL A 38 4.83 6.43 -2.50
CA VAL A 38 3.38 6.46 -2.24
C VAL A 38 2.92 7.84 -1.74
N VAL A 39 3.73 8.55 -0.96
CA VAL A 39 3.37 9.87 -0.41
C VAL A 39 3.10 10.92 -1.50
N PRO A 40 4.07 11.26 -2.39
CA PRO A 40 3.83 12.26 -3.42
C PRO A 40 2.75 11.82 -4.42
N LEU A 41 2.64 10.52 -4.73
CA LEU A 41 1.61 10.02 -5.63
C LEU A 41 0.20 10.12 -5.04
N SER A 42 0.04 9.83 -3.75
CA SER A 42 -1.23 9.99 -3.05
C SER A 42 -1.62 11.47 -2.96
N LEU A 43 -0.66 12.35 -2.63
CA LEU A 43 -0.88 13.80 -2.62
C LEU A 43 -1.25 14.33 -4.01
N ALA A 44 -0.56 13.89 -5.06
CA ALA A 44 -0.87 14.28 -6.43
C ALA A 44 -2.27 13.80 -6.86
N THR A 45 -2.67 12.58 -6.47
CA THR A 45 -4.01 12.04 -6.72
C THR A 45 -5.08 12.89 -6.04
N ILE A 46 -4.88 13.20 -4.75
CA ILE A 46 -5.79 14.06 -3.98
C ILE A 46 -5.87 15.45 -4.61
N TRP A 47 -4.72 16.07 -4.88
CA TRP A 47 -4.64 17.41 -5.45
C TRP A 47 -5.36 17.50 -6.79
N LEU A 48 -5.04 16.60 -7.72
CA LEU A 48 -5.67 16.56 -9.04
C LEU A 48 -7.17 16.35 -8.94
N THR A 49 -7.64 15.50 -8.03
CA THR A 49 -9.07 15.21 -7.90
C THR A 49 -9.83 16.35 -7.24
N VAL A 50 -9.30 16.91 -6.14
CA VAL A 50 -9.97 17.98 -5.37
C VAL A 50 -9.99 19.31 -6.12
N THR A 51 -8.92 19.63 -6.86
CA THR A 51 -8.87 20.85 -7.67
C THR A 51 -9.62 20.73 -8.99
N ASN A 52 -10.12 19.54 -9.32
CA ASN A 52 -10.89 19.30 -10.53
C ASN A 52 -12.31 19.84 -10.39
N HIS A 53 -12.55 20.99 -11.01
CA HIS A 53 -13.88 21.59 -11.15
C HIS A 53 -14.03 22.08 -12.58
N GLN A 54 -15.19 21.85 -13.18
CA GLN A 54 -15.52 22.37 -14.50
C GLN A 54 -17.00 22.71 -14.57
N SER A 55 -17.32 23.90 -15.05
CA SER A 55 -18.70 24.34 -15.28
C SER A 55 -19.03 24.35 -16.77
N ASN A 56 -20.27 23.97 -17.09
CA ASN A 56 -20.86 24.10 -18.41
C ASN A 56 -22.16 24.92 -18.30
N PRO A 57 -22.41 25.84 -19.23
CA PRO A 57 -23.64 26.65 -19.22
C PRO A 57 -24.91 25.80 -19.44
N ASP A 58 -24.81 24.70 -20.20
CA ASP A 58 -25.97 23.86 -20.54
C ASP A 58 -26.31 22.81 -19.47
N TYR A 59 -25.31 22.33 -18.72
CA TYR A 59 -25.45 21.20 -17.79
C TYR A 59 -25.10 21.53 -16.33
N GLY A 60 -24.56 22.72 -16.06
CA GLY A 60 -24.18 23.17 -14.72
C GLY A 60 -22.73 22.83 -14.34
N SER A 61 -22.43 22.89 -13.04
CA SER A 61 -21.09 22.66 -12.49
C SER A 61 -20.89 21.20 -12.09
N LEU A 62 -19.75 20.63 -12.50
CA LEU A 62 -19.32 19.28 -12.15
C LEU A 62 -18.09 19.35 -11.24
N ASP A 63 -18.25 18.83 -10.03
CA ASP A 63 -17.24 18.83 -8.97
C ASP A 63 -17.03 17.42 -8.41
N TYR A 64 -15.85 17.17 -7.83
CA TYR A 64 -15.55 15.87 -7.22
C TYR A 64 -16.51 15.49 -6.08
N ASN A 65 -17.02 16.48 -5.33
CA ASN A 65 -17.89 16.24 -4.17
C ASN A 65 -19.29 15.73 -4.58
N SER A 66 -19.66 15.87 -5.86
CA SER A 66 -20.92 15.36 -6.40
C SER A 66 -20.86 13.86 -6.71
N ILE A 67 -19.65 13.29 -6.84
CA ILE A 67 -19.46 11.89 -7.24
C ILE A 67 -18.87 11.10 -6.08
N MET A 68 -19.67 10.19 -5.51
CA MET A 68 -19.29 9.41 -4.33
C MET A 68 -18.00 8.60 -4.54
N GLY A 69 -17.80 8.02 -5.73
CA GLY A 69 -16.59 7.27 -6.06
C GLY A 69 -15.31 8.12 -5.99
N LEU A 70 -15.37 9.40 -6.36
CA LEU A 70 -14.23 10.31 -6.28
C LEU A 70 -13.91 10.70 -4.84
N LYS A 71 -14.94 10.91 -4.01
CA LYS A 71 -14.76 11.15 -2.57
C LYS A 71 -14.11 9.94 -1.89
N TYR A 72 -14.57 8.74 -2.24
CA TYR A 72 -13.97 7.51 -1.73
C TYR A 72 -12.51 7.36 -2.17
N MET A 73 -12.21 7.60 -3.44
CA MET A 73 -10.84 7.62 -3.98
C MET A 73 -9.92 8.56 -3.18
N VAL A 74 -10.33 9.82 -3.01
CA VAL A 74 -9.58 10.84 -2.23
C VAL A 74 -9.41 10.41 -0.77
N GLY A 75 -10.45 9.89 -0.13
CA GLY A 75 -10.40 9.43 1.26
C GLY A 75 -9.40 8.29 1.45
N VAL A 76 -9.40 7.31 0.54
CA VAL A 76 -8.44 6.19 0.58
C VAL A 76 -7.02 6.67 0.30
N SER A 77 -6.80 7.57 -0.66
CA SER A 77 -5.48 8.18 -0.90
C SER A 77 -4.96 8.93 0.34
N ALA A 78 -5.84 9.61 1.08
CA ALA A 78 -5.47 10.33 2.30
C ALA A 78 -5.03 9.39 3.42
N ILE A 79 -5.77 8.29 3.64
CA ILE A 79 -5.39 7.23 4.59
C ILE A 79 -4.02 6.65 4.22
N CYS A 80 -3.81 6.37 2.93
CA CYS A 80 -2.53 5.85 2.43
C CYS A 80 -1.37 6.81 2.66
N ALA A 81 -1.55 8.11 2.41
CA ALA A 81 -0.54 9.12 2.64
C ALA A 81 -0.15 9.21 4.12
N ILE A 82 -1.14 9.24 5.02
CA ILE A 82 -0.93 9.27 6.48
C ILE A 82 -0.16 8.01 6.92
N TYR A 83 -0.60 6.84 6.49
CA TYR A 83 0.07 5.59 6.82
C TYR A 83 1.52 5.57 6.32
N ALA A 84 1.77 5.97 5.08
CA ALA A 84 3.11 5.99 4.52
C ALA A 84 4.05 6.90 5.35
N LEU A 85 3.59 8.08 5.74
CA LEU A 85 4.34 8.99 6.64
C LEU A 85 4.59 8.37 8.03
N LEU A 86 3.59 7.74 8.63
CA LEU A 86 3.75 7.08 9.93
C LEU A 86 4.74 5.90 9.84
N SER A 87 4.71 5.15 8.74
CA SER A 87 5.58 4.00 8.54
C SER A 87 7.06 4.38 8.33
N THR A 88 7.33 5.51 7.67
CA THR A 88 8.69 6.04 7.52
C THR A 88 9.22 6.57 8.85
N ILE A 89 8.40 7.30 9.63
CA ILE A 89 8.75 7.77 10.97
C ILE A 89 8.99 6.58 11.92
N SER A 90 8.14 5.56 11.87
CA SER A 90 8.29 4.37 12.71
C SER A 90 9.58 3.60 12.44
N SER A 91 10.14 3.67 11.23
CA SER A 91 11.44 3.05 10.92
C SER A 91 12.61 3.75 11.62
N TRP A 92 12.45 5.00 12.05
CA TRP A 92 13.42 5.72 12.89
C TRP A 92 13.24 5.45 14.39
N VAL A 93 12.08 4.97 14.81
CA VAL A 93 11.77 4.73 16.23
C VAL A 93 11.79 3.24 16.52
N THR A 94 12.91 2.76 17.09
CA THR A 94 13.18 1.33 17.40
C THR A 94 12.12 0.65 18.28
N CYS A 95 11.27 1.42 18.97
CA CYS A 95 10.22 0.91 19.87
C CYS A 95 9.15 0.06 19.16
N PHE A 96 8.86 0.34 17.88
CA PHE A 96 7.81 -0.38 17.11
C PHE A 96 8.35 -1.56 16.28
N ALA A 97 9.66 -1.71 16.18
CA ALA A 97 10.33 -2.66 15.27
C ALA A 97 10.09 -4.14 15.60
N SER A 98 9.51 -4.46 16.76
CA SER A 98 9.28 -5.84 17.21
C SER A 98 8.04 -6.53 16.62
N LYS A 99 7.14 -5.82 15.92
CA LYS A 99 5.88 -6.41 15.42
C LYS A 99 5.79 -6.44 13.90
N ALA A 100 6.57 -7.33 13.25
CA ALA A 100 6.48 -7.58 11.80
C ALA A 100 5.04 -7.87 11.33
N TRP A 101 4.25 -8.54 12.18
CA TRP A 101 2.85 -8.84 11.90
C TRP A 101 1.95 -7.59 11.79
N LEU A 102 2.24 -6.53 12.54
CA LEU A 102 1.44 -5.30 12.50
C LEU A 102 1.63 -4.54 11.18
N PHE A 103 2.86 -4.51 10.66
CA PHE A 103 3.13 -3.96 9.32
C PHE A 103 2.46 -4.79 8.24
N PHE A 104 2.57 -6.12 8.30
CA PHE A 104 1.94 -7.02 7.34
C PHE A 104 0.42 -6.85 7.27
N VAL A 105 -0.27 -6.90 8.42
CA VAL A 105 -1.73 -6.74 8.46
C VAL A 105 -2.14 -5.37 7.92
N THR A 106 -1.41 -4.32 8.27
CA THR A 106 -1.76 -2.96 7.81
C THR A 106 -1.51 -2.78 6.31
N ASP A 107 -0.37 -3.24 5.80
CA ASP A 107 -0.04 -3.20 4.36
C ASP A 107 -1.09 -3.98 3.55
N GLN A 108 -1.55 -5.13 4.06
CA GLN A 108 -2.59 -5.94 3.43
C GLN A 108 -3.96 -5.26 3.42
N VAL A 109 -4.38 -4.68 4.55
CA VAL A 109 -5.67 -3.95 4.65
C VAL A 109 -5.68 -2.77 3.68
N LEU A 110 -4.58 -2.02 3.58
CA LEU A 110 -4.49 -0.90 2.64
C LEU A 110 -4.49 -1.34 1.18
N ALA A 111 -3.84 -2.47 0.84
CA ALA A 111 -3.92 -3.04 -0.50
C ALA A 111 -5.37 -3.39 -0.90
N TYR A 112 -6.14 -4.00 0.00
CA TYR A 112 -7.56 -4.28 -0.24
C TYR A 112 -8.40 -3.00 -0.36
N LEU A 113 -8.17 -2.04 0.53
CA LEU A 113 -8.87 -0.75 0.49
C LEU A 113 -8.60 -0.01 -0.83
N MET A 114 -7.34 0.04 -1.27
CA MET A 114 -6.93 0.59 -2.55
C MET A 114 -7.58 -0.15 -3.73
N MET A 115 -7.66 -1.49 -3.67
CA MET A 115 -8.26 -2.27 -4.76
C MET A 115 -9.74 -1.97 -4.94
N THR A 116 -10.50 -1.92 -3.83
CA THR A 116 -11.93 -1.54 -3.89
C THR A 116 -12.11 -0.12 -4.42
N SER A 117 -11.21 0.79 -4.04
CA SER A 117 -11.23 2.18 -4.47
C SER A 117 -10.95 2.34 -5.97
N VAL A 118 -9.91 1.68 -6.48
CA VAL A 118 -9.58 1.66 -7.91
C VAL A 118 -10.72 1.04 -8.72
N ALA A 119 -11.31 -0.06 -8.25
CA ALA A 119 -12.44 -0.69 -8.94
C ALA A 119 -13.63 0.27 -9.09
N GLY A 120 -14.07 0.89 -7.98
CA GLY A 120 -15.17 1.85 -8.01
C GLY A 120 -14.85 3.12 -8.81
N ALA A 121 -13.63 3.65 -8.70
CA ALA A 121 -13.22 4.82 -9.47
C ALA A 121 -13.13 4.52 -10.98
N THR A 122 -12.69 3.32 -11.35
CA THR A 122 -12.64 2.87 -12.74
C THR A 122 -14.04 2.75 -13.34
N GLU A 123 -15.00 2.19 -12.59
CA GLU A 123 -16.40 2.12 -13.00
C GLU A 123 -16.97 3.53 -13.24
N ILE A 124 -16.75 4.46 -12.31
CA ILE A 124 -17.18 5.85 -12.47
C ILE A 124 -16.56 6.51 -13.70
N VAL A 125 -15.25 6.34 -13.92
CA VAL A 125 -14.57 6.89 -15.11
C VAL A 125 -15.09 6.24 -16.39
N TYR A 126 -15.39 4.95 -16.37
CA TYR A 126 -15.98 4.24 -17.50
C TYR A 126 -17.35 4.81 -17.84
N LEU A 127 -18.22 4.93 -16.84
CA LEU A 127 -19.52 5.55 -16.98
C LEU A 127 -19.37 6.97 -17.54
N LEU A 128 -18.50 7.81 -16.97
CA LEU A 128 -18.28 9.20 -17.43
C LEU A 128 -17.93 9.28 -18.93
N ASN A 129 -17.14 8.34 -19.44
CA ASN A 129 -16.67 8.31 -20.83
C ASN A 129 -17.60 7.59 -21.81
N LYS A 130 -18.44 6.65 -21.36
CA LYS A 130 -19.24 5.79 -22.27
C LYS A 130 -20.74 5.85 -22.01
N GLY A 131 -21.15 6.31 -20.84
CA GLY A 131 -22.52 6.18 -20.36
C GLY A 131 -22.91 4.73 -20.07
N ASP A 132 -24.16 4.55 -19.68
CA ASP A 132 -24.84 3.26 -19.67
C ASP A 132 -26.33 3.49 -19.99
N THR A 133 -26.75 2.99 -21.15
CA THR A 133 -28.13 3.13 -21.62
C THR A 133 -29.14 2.35 -20.79
N ILE A 134 -28.72 1.27 -20.11
CA ILE A 134 -29.61 0.42 -19.31
C ILE A 134 -30.09 1.16 -18.06
N VAL A 135 -29.20 1.93 -17.44
CA VAL A 135 -29.52 2.77 -16.26
C VAL A 135 -29.76 4.24 -16.62
N THR A 136 -29.93 4.55 -17.90
CA THR A 136 -30.20 5.92 -18.43
C THR A 136 -29.11 6.94 -18.07
N TRP A 137 -27.86 6.48 -17.97
CA TRP A 137 -26.74 7.35 -17.65
C TRP A 137 -26.05 7.84 -18.93
N SER A 138 -26.05 9.15 -19.13
CA SER A 138 -25.45 9.77 -20.32
C SER A 138 -23.93 9.89 -20.21
N GLU A 139 -23.23 9.80 -21.34
CA GLU A 139 -21.82 10.17 -21.44
C GLU A 139 -21.63 11.64 -21.02
N MET A 140 -20.77 11.88 -20.03
CA MET A 140 -20.55 13.21 -19.45
C MET A 140 -19.25 13.85 -19.94
N CYS A 141 -18.25 13.05 -20.32
CA CYS A 141 -16.94 13.54 -20.75
C CYS A 141 -16.96 14.29 -22.09
N SER A 142 -17.99 14.08 -22.91
CA SER A 142 -18.21 14.86 -24.14
C SER A 142 -18.43 16.35 -23.83
N SER A 143 -19.13 16.65 -22.73
CA SER A 143 -19.35 18.02 -22.25
C SER A 143 -18.23 18.51 -21.34
N TYR A 144 -17.61 17.64 -20.53
CA TYR A 144 -16.58 18.01 -19.55
C TYR A 144 -15.20 17.37 -19.84
N PRO A 145 -14.56 17.66 -21.00
CA PRO A 145 -13.36 16.96 -21.43
C PRO A 145 -12.14 17.22 -20.54
N HIS A 146 -12.00 18.45 -20.01
CA HIS A 146 -10.88 18.78 -19.13
C HIS A 146 -11.00 18.07 -17.78
N PHE A 147 -12.21 18.06 -17.20
CA PHE A 147 -12.49 17.33 -15.97
C PHE A 147 -12.14 15.84 -16.11
N CYS A 148 -12.61 15.21 -17.19
CA CYS A 148 -12.36 13.78 -17.42
C CYS A 148 -10.88 13.45 -17.70
N SER A 149 -10.17 14.33 -18.41
CA SER A 149 -8.73 14.16 -18.64
C SER A 149 -7.94 14.18 -17.33
N LYS A 150 -8.19 15.19 -16.47
CA LYS A 150 -7.56 15.29 -15.14
C LYS A 150 -7.91 14.09 -14.26
N LEU A 151 -9.17 13.66 -14.28
CA LEU A 151 -9.63 12.52 -13.51
C LEU A 151 -8.97 11.21 -13.97
N THR A 152 -8.78 11.02 -15.27
CA THR A 152 -8.09 9.84 -15.82
C THR A 152 -6.63 9.79 -15.37
N ILE A 153 -5.94 10.95 -15.35
CA ILE A 153 -4.56 11.04 -14.82
C ILE A 153 -4.55 10.71 -13.33
N ALA A 154 -5.49 11.25 -12.54
CA ALA A 154 -5.59 10.97 -11.12
C ALA A 154 -5.85 9.47 -10.84
N LEU A 155 -6.73 8.83 -11.61
CA LEU A 155 -6.95 7.38 -11.53
C LEU A 155 -5.68 6.58 -11.85
N GLY A 156 -4.92 6.99 -12.87
CA GLY A 156 -3.64 6.37 -13.20
C GLY A 156 -2.62 6.43 -12.05
N LEU A 157 -2.52 7.58 -11.38
CA LEU A 157 -1.68 7.72 -10.17
C LEU A 157 -2.18 6.82 -9.03
N HIS A 158 -3.50 6.76 -8.82
CA HIS A 158 -4.12 5.92 -7.80
C HIS A 158 -3.87 4.42 -8.03
N VAL A 159 -3.90 3.98 -9.28
CA VAL A 159 -3.53 2.60 -9.68
C VAL A 159 -2.06 2.32 -9.35
N PHE A 160 -1.15 3.26 -9.58
CA PHE A 160 0.25 3.07 -9.20
C PHE A 160 0.41 2.92 -7.68
N VAL A 161 -0.33 3.70 -6.89
CA VAL A 161 -0.35 3.56 -5.43
C VAL A 161 -0.85 2.16 -5.03
N LEU A 162 -1.89 1.64 -5.69
CA LEU A 162 -2.36 0.26 -5.47
C LEU A 162 -1.26 -0.77 -5.73
N LEU A 163 -0.58 -0.68 -6.88
CA LEU A 163 0.51 -1.59 -7.21
C LEU A 163 1.63 -1.51 -6.16
N SER A 164 1.94 -0.31 -5.67
CA SER A 164 2.94 -0.11 -4.62
C SER A 164 2.55 -0.84 -3.32
N PHE A 165 1.28 -0.73 -2.89
CA PHE A 165 0.78 -1.45 -1.71
C PHE A 165 0.71 -2.96 -1.91
N LEU A 166 0.45 -3.45 -3.12
CA LEU A 166 0.51 -4.88 -3.42
C LEU A 166 1.93 -5.42 -3.25
N PHE A 167 2.94 -4.72 -3.78
CA PHE A 167 4.34 -5.11 -3.58
C PHE A 167 4.75 -5.03 -2.10
N LEU A 168 4.33 -3.98 -1.38
CA LEU A 168 4.58 -3.85 0.06
C LEU A 168 3.95 -5.01 0.84
N SER A 169 2.70 -5.38 0.55
CA SER A 169 2.02 -6.52 1.16
C SER A 169 2.83 -7.82 0.94
N VAL A 170 3.29 -8.09 -0.28
CA VAL A 170 4.10 -9.29 -0.59
C VAL A 170 5.44 -9.29 0.17
N ILE A 171 6.16 -8.17 0.18
CA ILE A 171 7.43 -8.04 0.92
C ILE A 171 7.20 -8.22 2.42
N SER A 172 6.13 -7.63 2.95
CA SER A 172 5.75 -7.71 4.36
C SER A 172 5.36 -9.14 4.75
N ALA A 173 4.59 -9.84 3.91
CA ALA A 173 4.25 -11.25 4.06
C ALA A 173 5.51 -12.11 4.09
N TYR A 174 6.40 -11.94 3.10
CA TYR A 174 7.65 -12.69 3.02
C TYR A 174 8.47 -12.56 4.31
N ARG A 175 8.63 -11.34 4.84
CA ARG A 175 9.36 -11.09 6.10
C ARG A 175 8.67 -11.72 7.31
N ALA A 176 7.34 -11.66 7.38
CA ALA A 176 6.57 -12.24 8.47
C ALA A 176 6.67 -13.78 8.46
N PHE A 177 6.61 -14.40 7.28
CA PHE A 177 6.66 -15.86 7.15
C PHE A 177 8.07 -16.43 7.19
N SER A 178 9.09 -15.69 6.75
CA SER A 178 10.50 -16.11 6.85
C SER A 178 11.01 -16.21 8.28
N LEU A 179 10.25 -15.73 9.27
CA LEU A 179 10.59 -15.83 10.68
C LEU A 179 10.24 -17.21 11.29
N PHE A 180 9.45 -18.03 10.59
CA PHE A 180 9.12 -19.38 11.04
C PHE A 180 10.17 -20.35 10.48
N ASP A 181 11.13 -20.75 11.31
CA ASP A 181 12.03 -21.85 10.96
C ASP A 181 11.24 -23.15 10.78
N PRO A 182 11.59 -24.02 9.81
CA PRO A 182 11.02 -25.35 9.74
C PRO A 182 11.31 -26.11 11.06
N PRO A 183 10.39 -26.96 11.54
CA PRO A 183 10.63 -27.73 12.76
C PRO A 183 11.93 -28.53 12.59
N CYS A 184 12.87 -28.38 13.53
CA CYS A 184 14.07 -29.19 13.56
C CYS A 184 13.66 -30.66 13.70
N ASP A 185 13.93 -31.47 12.68
CA ASP A 185 13.88 -32.92 12.82
C ASP A 185 14.81 -33.32 13.96
N SER A 186 14.23 -33.86 15.03
CA SER A 186 15.02 -34.43 16.11
C SER A 186 15.89 -35.53 15.53
N GLN A 187 17.21 -35.35 15.59
CA GLN A 187 18.17 -36.42 15.33
C GLN A 187 17.79 -37.63 16.19
N VAL A 188 17.23 -38.66 15.55
CA VAL A 188 17.14 -39.99 16.13
C VAL A 188 18.57 -40.51 16.20
N ASN A 189 19.19 -40.31 17.36
CA ASN A 189 20.48 -40.90 17.70
C ASN A 189 20.26 -42.41 17.89
N ILE A 190 20.40 -43.19 16.82
CA ILE A 190 20.48 -44.66 16.89
C ILE A 190 21.95 -45.00 17.09
N ASN A 191 22.39 -45.05 18.34
CA ASN A 191 23.61 -45.78 18.70
C ASN A 191 23.20 -47.25 18.86
N ALA A 192 23.62 -48.09 17.90
CA ALA A 192 23.65 -49.55 18.02
C ALA A 192 25.04 -50.03 17.58
#